data_AF-A0AAV9VB18-F1
#
_entry.id   AF-A0AAV9VB18-F1
#
_cell.length_a   1.000
_cell.length_b   1.000
_cell.length_c   1.000
_cell.angle_alpha   90.00
_cell.angle_beta   90.00
_cell.angle_gamma   90.00
#
_symmetry.space_group_name_H-M   'P 1'
#
loop_
_entity.id
_entity.type
_entity.pdbx_description
1 polymer ?
#
loop_
_entity_poly.entity_id
_entity_poly.type
_entity_poly.pdbx_seq_one_letter_code
_entity_poly.pdbx_strand_id
1 'polypeptide(L)'
;MQLFPMLFASLSALAVADAQLLFHGTSVMIKPLKGRYPSNAKYETANFYCYFSLEHLQYVSFGWFLGGNPEDIDHSKCHARPESYDWWEYSTSANCTSDGKQCRVHAMNFLTEHPSEPFIDDEYVVLQPFAIGHSASETLYVSYFDRPGGAHAVGSRKILEGKECSDAFKTIKTVAEEKNVPLGFNFTNPCGGTMNMGTSSQKILL
;
A
#
# COMPACT_ATOMS: atom_id res chain seq x y z
N MET A 1 -8.52 60.11 19.78
CA MET A 1 -8.92 58.73 20.13
C MET A 1 -8.93 57.92 18.85
N GLN A 2 -7.95 57.05 18.67
CA GLN A 2 -7.78 56.24 17.46
C GLN A 2 -8.58 54.94 17.56
N LEU A 3 -9.39 54.67 16.54
CA LEU A 3 -10.13 53.43 16.31
C LEU A 3 -9.17 52.39 15.69
N PHE A 4 -8.99 51.26 16.35
CA PHE A 4 -8.30 50.09 15.80
C PHE A 4 -9.29 49.26 14.94
N PRO A 5 -8.98 48.92 13.69
CA PRO A 5 -9.71 47.91 12.96
C PRO A 5 -9.22 46.52 13.37
N MET A 6 -10.10 45.69 13.96
CA MET A 6 -9.86 44.25 14.07
C MET A 6 -10.00 43.63 12.69
N LEU A 7 -8.87 43.29 12.07
CA LEU A 7 -8.81 42.38 10.93
C LEU A 7 -9.10 40.96 11.45
N PHE A 8 -10.31 40.47 11.20
CA PHE A 8 -10.61 39.05 11.24
C PHE A 8 -9.82 38.37 10.12
N ALA A 9 -8.67 37.78 10.47
CA ALA A 9 -7.98 36.84 9.61
C ALA A 9 -8.80 35.55 9.59
N SER A 10 -9.61 35.39 8.55
CA SER A 10 -10.26 34.12 8.21
C SER A 10 -9.18 33.10 7.87
N LEU A 11 -8.78 32.30 8.85
CA LEU A 11 -8.03 31.06 8.64
C LEU A 11 -8.93 30.10 7.87
N SER A 12 -8.90 30.20 6.54
CA SER A 12 -9.40 29.14 5.67
C SER A 12 -8.50 27.92 5.90
N ALA A 13 -8.89 27.06 6.84
CA ALA A 13 -8.34 25.72 6.94
C ALA A 13 -8.62 25.05 5.59
N LEU A 14 -7.59 24.89 4.77
CA LEU A 14 -7.64 24.02 3.61
C LEU A 14 -8.06 22.66 4.17
N ALA A 15 -9.29 22.23 3.89
CA ALA A 15 -9.68 20.85 4.09
C ALA A 15 -8.72 20.03 3.24
N VAL A 16 -7.71 19.47 3.89
CA VAL A 16 -6.87 18.44 3.28
C VAL A 16 -7.85 17.33 3.00
N ALA A 17 -8.18 17.14 1.72
CA ALA A 17 -9.01 16.02 1.32
C ALA A 17 -8.33 14.76 1.84
N ASP A 18 -9.07 13.97 2.63
CA ASP A 18 -8.66 12.71 3.22
C ASP A 18 -8.28 11.76 2.07
N ALA A 19 -7.03 11.85 1.65
CA ALA A 19 -6.57 11.28 0.39
C ALA A 19 -6.24 9.80 0.65
N GLN A 20 -7.09 8.94 0.10
CA GLN A 20 -7.01 7.50 0.32
C GLN A 20 -6.94 6.81 -1.03
N LEU A 21 -6.11 5.79 -1.10
CA LEU A 21 -5.85 5.05 -2.33
C LEU A 21 -6.23 3.60 -2.11
N LEU A 22 -6.98 3.07 -3.07
CA LEU A 22 -7.22 1.65 -3.18
C LEU A 22 -6.60 1.14 -4.46
N PHE A 23 -5.75 0.14 -4.36
CA PHE A 23 -5.08 -0.41 -5.53
C PHE A 23 -4.98 -1.92 -5.48
N HIS A 24 -4.90 -2.49 -6.67
CA HIS A 24 -4.53 -3.88 -6.91
C HIS A 24 -3.05 -3.94 -7.26
N GLY A 25 -2.32 -4.81 -6.58
CA GLY A 25 -0.87 -4.97 -6.73
C GLY A 25 -0.50 -6.38 -7.17
N THR A 26 0.57 -6.46 -7.95
CA THR A 26 1.27 -7.72 -8.22
C THR A 26 2.75 -7.50 -7.95
N SER A 27 3.39 -8.41 -7.22
CA SER A 27 4.80 -8.26 -6.86
C SER A 27 5.53 -9.59 -6.92
N VAL A 28 6.80 -9.54 -7.31
CA VAL A 28 7.73 -10.68 -7.24
C VAL A 28 8.73 -10.37 -6.14
N MET A 29 8.75 -11.20 -5.11
CA MET A 29 9.75 -11.18 -4.06
C MET A 29 10.90 -12.12 -4.43
N ILE A 30 12.11 -11.58 -4.40
CA ILE A 30 13.37 -12.25 -4.63
C ILE A 30 14.03 -12.44 -3.25
N LYS A 31 14.01 -13.68 -2.76
CA LYS A 31 14.60 -14.07 -1.48
C LYS A 31 16.01 -14.62 -1.73
N PRO A 32 17.07 -13.98 -1.23
CA PRO A 32 18.42 -14.51 -1.39
C PRO A 32 18.57 -15.83 -0.61
N LEU A 33 19.03 -16.89 -1.27
CA LEU A 33 19.44 -18.12 -0.59
C LEU A 33 20.92 -18.07 -0.21
N LYS A 34 21.32 -18.85 0.80
CA LYS A 34 22.73 -18.99 1.21
C LYS A 34 23.59 -19.36 -0.01
N GLY A 35 24.61 -18.55 -0.30
CA GLY A 35 25.52 -18.77 -1.43
C GLY A 35 26.10 -17.47 -1.97
N ARG A 36 27.04 -17.59 -2.93
CA ARG A 36 27.65 -16.43 -3.63
C ARG A 36 26.97 -16.10 -4.96
N TYR A 37 26.06 -16.94 -5.44
CA TYR A 37 25.51 -16.86 -6.79
C TYR A 37 24.05 -16.40 -6.76
N PRO A 38 23.68 -15.26 -7.35
CA PRO A 38 22.31 -14.76 -7.38
C PRO A 38 21.29 -15.71 -8.02
N SER A 39 21.74 -16.63 -8.88
CA SER A 39 20.91 -17.65 -9.53
C SER A 39 20.27 -18.66 -8.57
N ASN A 40 20.70 -18.68 -7.31
CA ASN A 40 20.07 -19.49 -6.27
C ASN A 40 18.87 -18.79 -5.60
N ALA A 41 18.52 -17.56 -5.97
CA ALA A 41 17.42 -16.85 -5.33
C ALA A 41 16.10 -17.61 -5.49
N LYS A 42 15.28 -17.59 -4.44
CA LYS A 42 13.90 -18.08 -4.52
C LYS A 42 13.00 -16.91 -4.92
N TYR A 43 12.16 -17.14 -5.92
CA TYR A 43 11.11 -16.22 -6.34
C TYR A 43 9.80 -16.62 -5.67
N GLU A 44 9.07 -15.62 -5.21
CA GLU A 44 7.73 -15.77 -4.65
C GLU A 44 6.88 -14.63 -5.18
N THR A 45 5.86 -14.94 -5.96
CA THR A 45 4.98 -13.90 -6.49
C THR A 45 3.76 -13.76 -5.61
N ALA A 46 3.29 -12.52 -5.45
CA ALA A 46 2.10 -12.20 -4.71
C ALA A 46 1.17 -11.31 -5.55
N ASN A 47 -0.13 -11.53 -5.37
CA ASN A 47 -1.17 -10.66 -5.90
C ASN A 47 -2.04 -10.20 -4.72
N PHE A 48 -2.40 -8.92 -4.68
CA PHE A 48 -3.00 -8.35 -3.47
C PHE A 48 -3.82 -7.11 -3.75
N TYR A 49 -4.69 -6.79 -2.79
CA TYR A 49 -5.43 -5.55 -2.72
C TYR A 49 -4.95 -4.75 -1.51
N CYS A 50 -4.76 -3.44 -1.67
CA CYS A 50 -4.22 -2.59 -0.61
C CYS A 50 -5.01 -1.28 -0.53
N TYR A 51 -5.35 -0.91 0.69
CA TYR A 51 -5.88 0.39 1.07
C TYR A 51 -4.77 1.16 1.77
N PHE A 52 -4.46 2.34 1.27
CA PHE A 52 -3.41 3.21 1.81
C PHE A 52 -3.99 4.57 2.18
N SER A 53 -3.79 4.99 3.42
CA SER A 53 -4.10 6.34 3.89
C SER A 53 -2.87 7.24 3.69
N LEU A 54 -3.00 8.29 2.86
CA LEU A 54 -1.91 9.25 2.66
C LEU A 54 -1.71 10.15 3.89
N GLU A 55 -2.78 10.48 4.62
CA GLU A 55 -2.70 11.30 5.82
C GLU A 55 -1.94 10.60 6.94
N HIS A 56 -2.22 9.32 7.16
CA HIS A 56 -1.65 8.56 8.27
C HIS A 56 -0.39 7.77 7.88
N LEU A 57 -0.08 7.69 6.58
CA LEU A 57 0.99 6.86 6.02
C LEU A 57 0.89 5.40 6.48
N GLN A 58 -0.33 4.90 6.61
CA GLN A 58 -0.63 3.53 7.03
C GLN A 58 -1.45 2.79 5.97
N TYR A 59 -1.32 1.46 5.94
CA TYR A 59 -2.07 0.63 5.02
C TYR A 59 -2.58 -0.66 5.65
N VAL A 60 -3.57 -1.24 4.96
CA VAL A 60 -4.00 -2.63 5.13
C VAL A 60 -4.11 -3.28 3.77
N SER A 61 -3.65 -4.52 3.69
CA SER A 61 -3.73 -5.33 2.48
C SER A 61 -4.10 -6.77 2.79
N PHE A 62 -4.61 -7.46 1.78
CA PHE A 62 -4.78 -8.90 1.76
C PHE A 62 -4.37 -9.45 0.40
N GLY A 63 -3.94 -10.70 0.34
CA GLY A 63 -3.50 -11.27 -0.92
C GLY A 63 -3.20 -12.76 -0.89
N TRP A 64 -2.59 -13.21 -1.99
CA TRP A 64 -2.22 -14.59 -2.24
C TRP A 64 -0.73 -14.71 -2.47
N PHE A 65 -0.15 -15.83 -2.05
CA PHE A 65 1.10 -16.32 -2.57
C PHE A 65 0.78 -17.22 -3.77
N LEU A 66 1.43 -16.92 -4.88
CA LEU A 66 1.22 -17.63 -6.15
C LEU A 66 2.43 -18.50 -6.51
N GLY A 67 3.53 -18.38 -5.76
CA GLY A 67 4.78 -19.07 -6.05
C GLY A 67 5.35 -18.72 -7.43
N GLY A 68 6.31 -19.54 -7.87
CA GLY A 68 6.60 -19.74 -9.29
C GLY A 68 7.33 -18.62 -10.04
N ASN A 69 7.50 -18.90 -11.34
CA ASN A 69 7.97 -17.97 -12.36
C ASN A 69 6.83 -16.99 -12.70
N PRO A 70 7.03 -15.66 -12.62
CA PRO A 70 5.99 -14.68 -12.93
C PRO A 70 5.30 -14.81 -14.30
N GLU A 71 5.88 -15.53 -15.25
CA GLU A 71 5.28 -15.76 -16.58
C GLU A 71 4.17 -16.82 -16.60
N ASP A 72 4.12 -17.71 -15.59
CA ASP A 72 3.26 -18.91 -15.59
C ASP A 72 2.20 -18.89 -14.46
N ILE A 73 1.90 -17.70 -13.92
CA ILE A 73 1.12 -17.57 -12.70
C ILE A 73 -0.37 -17.52 -12.97
N ASP A 74 -1.11 -18.41 -12.30
CA ASP A 74 -2.56 -18.40 -12.30
C ASP A 74 -3.11 -17.35 -11.31
N HIS A 75 -3.72 -16.31 -11.87
CA HIS A 75 -4.38 -15.24 -11.13
C HIS A 75 -5.89 -15.46 -10.96
N SER A 76 -6.46 -16.58 -11.42
CA SER A 76 -7.92 -16.79 -11.46
C SER A 76 -8.58 -16.71 -10.07
N LYS A 77 -7.88 -17.12 -9.01
CA LYS A 77 -8.35 -16.99 -7.62
C LYS A 77 -8.25 -15.57 -7.04
N CYS A 78 -7.50 -14.69 -7.70
CA CYS A 78 -7.17 -13.37 -7.16
C CYS A 78 -8.21 -12.33 -7.57
N HIS A 79 -9.18 -12.08 -6.71
CA HIS A 79 -10.21 -11.08 -6.96
C HIS A 79 -10.66 -10.37 -5.69
N ALA A 80 -11.19 -9.17 -5.85
CA ALA A 80 -11.53 -8.23 -4.79
C ALA A 80 -12.49 -8.75 -3.70
N ARG A 81 -13.35 -9.72 -4.05
CA ARG A 81 -14.29 -10.38 -3.12
C ARG A 81 -14.05 -11.89 -3.10
N PRO A 82 -12.95 -12.34 -2.49
CA PRO A 82 -12.55 -13.72 -2.61
C PRO A 82 -13.26 -14.64 -1.63
N GLU A 83 -13.26 -15.94 -1.94
CA GLU A 83 -13.65 -16.98 -0.98
C GLU A 83 -12.55 -17.21 0.08
N SER A 84 -11.28 -17.00 -0.27
CA SER A 84 -10.13 -17.12 0.63
C SER A 84 -8.95 -16.29 0.15
N TYR A 85 -8.05 -15.94 1.07
CA TYR A 85 -6.76 -15.29 0.82
C TYR A 85 -5.70 -15.93 1.70
N ASP A 86 -4.44 -15.93 1.24
CA ASP A 86 -3.36 -16.65 1.90
C ASP A 86 -2.76 -15.85 3.07
N TRP A 87 -2.77 -14.52 2.95
CA TRP A 87 -2.20 -13.61 3.93
C TRP A 87 -2.93 -12.26 4.01
N TRP A 88 -2.74 -11.57 5.12
CA TRP A 88 -3.12 -10.18 5.32
C TRP A 88 -1.99 -9.43 6.01
N GLU A 89 -1.90 -8.13 5.75
CA GLU A 89 -0.81 -7.28 6.23
C GLU A 89 -1.31 -5.89 6.56
N TYR A 90 -0.65 -5.25 7.52
CA TYR A 90 -0.84 -3.84 7.79
C TYR A 90 0.46 -3.19 8.22
N SER A 91 0.57 -1.88 8.02
CA SER A 91 1.69 -1.12 8.58
C SER A 91 1.34 -0.52 9.93
N THR A 92 2.29 -0.60 10.86
CA THR A 92 2.18 0.04 12.18
C THR A 92 2.76 1.44 12.17
N SER A 93 3.77 1.69 11.33
CA SER A 93 4.43 2.99 11.20
C SER A 93 5.04 3.16 9.82
N ALA A 94 5.21 4.42 9.42
CA ALA A 94 5.97 4.79 8.24
C ALA A 94 6.72 6.11 8.48
N ASN A 95 7.93 6.20 7.95
CA ASN A 95 8.74 7.41 7.96
C ASN A 95 9.31 7.65 6.57
N CYS A 96 8.97 8.78 5.96
CA CYS A 96 9.32 9.11 4.59
C CYS A 96 10.40 10.20 4.54
N THR A 97 11.25 10.13 3.53
CA THR A 97 12.14 11.25 3.19
C THR A 97 11.33 12.49 2.85
N SER A 98 11.89 13.67 3.07
CA SER A 98 11.22 14.94 2.76
C SER A 98 10.85 15.09 1.28
N ASP A 99 11.55 14.40 0.38
CA ASP A 99 11.21 14.38 -1.03
C ASP A 99 10.19 13.30 -1.42
N GLY A 100 9.69 12.52 -0.45
CA GLY A 100 8.68 11.48 -0.63
C GLY A 100 9.12 10.31 -1.50
N LYS A 101 10.41 10.20 -1.85
CA LYS A 101 10.92 9.13 -2.74
C LYS A 101 11.27 7.85 -2.02
N GLN A 102 11.36 7.87 -0.70
CA GLN A 102 11.67 6.70 0.09
C GLN A 102 10.86 6.74 1.37
N CYS A 103 10.16 5.65 1.69
CA CYS A 103 9.55 5.47 3.00
C CYS A 103 10.07 4.19 3.63
N ARG A 104 10.48 4.29 4.90
CA ARG A 104 10.71 3.14 5.76
C ARG A 104 9.39 2.81 6.45
N VAL A 105 8.92 1.58 6.34
CA VAL A 105 7.63 1.13 6.82
C VAL A 105 7.83 -0.10 7.68
N HIS A 106 7.31 -0.06 8.91
CA HIS A 106 7.18 -1.25 9.72
C HIS A 106 5.86 -1.93 9.37
N ALA A 107 5.93 -3.18 8.90
CA ALA A 107 4.73 -3.93 8.54
C ALA A 107 4.66 -5.28 9.26
N MET A 108 3.43 -5.63 9.62
CA MET A 108 3.09 -6.92 10.21
C MET A 108 2.25 -7.71 9.21
N ASN A 109 2.77 -8.84 8.75
CA ASN A 109 2.12 -9.76 7.82
C ASN A 109 1.77 -11.06 8.54
N PHE A 110 0.57 -11.57 8.31
CA PHE A 110 0.06 -12.78 8.94
C PHE A 110 -0.46 -13.72 7.87
N LEU A 111 -0.17 -15.02 8.04
CA LEU A 111 -0.81 -16.06 7.24
C LEU A 111 -2.24 -16.28 7.76
N THR A 112 -3.18 -16.48 6.85
CA THR A 112 -4.58 -16.75 7.21
C THR A 112 -4.72 -18.02 8.05
N GLU A 113 -3.89 -19.02 7.78
CA GLU A 113 -3.83 -20.29 8.53
C GLU A 113 -3.18 -20.16 9.92
N HIS A 114 -2.34 -19.14 10.14
CA HIS A 114 -1.59 -18.92 11.38
C HIS A 114 -1.75 -17.48 11.87
N PRO A 115 -2.96 -17.03 12.25
CA PRO A 115 -3.25 -15.62 12.49
C PRO A 115 -2.75 -15.10 13.84
N SER A 116 -2.25 -15.96 14.73
CA SER A 116 -1.82 -15.58 16.08
C SER A 116 -0.40 -14.99 16.13
N GLU A 117 0.43 -15.29 15.13
CA GLU A 117 1.82 -14.86 15.07
C GLU A 117 2.12 -14.26 13.70
N PRO A 118 2.80 -13.11 13.63
CA PRO A 118 3.17 -12.53 12.35
C PRO A 118 4.17 -13.43 11.64
N PHE A 119 3.86 -13.77 10.40
CA PHE A 119 4.83 -14.38 9.47
C PHE A 119 5.95 -13.40 9.13
N ILE A 120 5.62 -12.10 9.10
CA ILE A 120 6.61 -11.04 8.98
C ILE A 120 6.30 -9.93 9.98
N ASP A 121 7.31 -9.50 10.71
CA ASP A 121 7.29 -8.36 11.62
C ASP A 121 8.63 -7.65 11.40
N ASP A 122 8.67 -6.71 10.46
CA ASP A 122 9.95 -6.21 9.92
C ASP A 122 9.82 -4.81 9.29
N GLU A 123 10.98 -4.20 9.06
CA GLU A 123 11.13 -2.92 8.39
C GLU A 123 11.40 -3.11 6.89
N TYR A 124 10.60 -2.42 6.08
CA TYR A 124 10.74 -2.37 4.64
C TYR A 124 11.05 -0.95 4.19
N VAL A 125 11.85 -0.83 3.15
CA VAL A 125 12.01 0.41 2.42
C VAL A 125 11.22 0.32 1.13
N VAL A 126 10.31 1.25 0.92
CA VAL A 126 9.54 1.43 -0.32
C VAL A 126 10.11 2.61 -1.08
N LEU A 127 10.48 2.40 -2.34
CA LEU A 127 10.95 3.45 -3.23
C LEU A 127 9.77 4.00 -4.05
N GLN A 128 9.72 5.33 -4.16
CA GLN A 128 8.71 6.10 -4.86
C GLN A 128 7.24 5.74 -4.46
N PRO A 129 6.92 5.66 -3.16
CA PRO A 129 5.62 5.18 -2.68
C PRO A 129 4.45 6.05 -3.15
N PHE A 130 4.67 7.33 -3.44
CA PHE A 130 3.63 8.26 -3.90
C PHE A 130 3.62 8.49 -5.42
N ALA A 131 4.60 7.93 -6.16
CA ALA A 131 4.57 8.00 -7.60
C ALA A 131 3.48 7.06 -8.11
N ILE A 132 2.23 7.51 -8.21
CA ILE A 132 1.17 6.71 -8.80
C ILE A 132 1.33 6.84 -10.31
N GLY A 133 1.69 5.74 -10.95
CA GLY A 133 1.74 5.69 -12.40
C GLY A 133 0.38 6.04 -12.98
N HIS A 134 0.34 6.75 -14.11
CA HIS A 134 -0.89 6.87 -14.87
C HIS A 134 -1.35 5.44 -15.24
N SER A 135 -2.64 5.19 -15.42
CA SER A 135 -3.17 3.87 -15.82
C SER A 135 -2.52 3.28 -17.09
N ALA A 136 -1.80 4.09 -17.87
CA ALA A 136 -1.02 3.70 -19.04
C ALA A 136 0.50 3.48 -18.77
N SER A 137 0.99 3.72 -17.55
CA SER A 137 2.42 3.57 -17.23
C SER A 137 2.72 2.19 -16.68
N GLU A 138 3.64 1.50 -17.34
CA GLU A 138 4.26 0.23 -16.93
C GLU A 138 5.25 0.42 -15.76
N THR A 139 4.89 1.24 -14.77
CA THR A 139 5.79 1.59 -13.67
C THR A 139 5.91 0.44 -12.69
N LEU A 140 7.14 -0.07 -12.55
CA LEU A 140 7.50 -1.01 -11.52
C LEU A 140 8.02 -0.26 -10.29
N TYR A 141 7.55 -0.70 -9.12
CA TYR A 141 7.91 -0.19 -7.81
C TYR A 141 8.84 -1.19 -7.14
N VAL A 142 9.82 -0.66 -6.43
CA VAL A 142 10.81 -1.48 -5.74
C VAL A 142 10.64 -1.28 -4.24
N SER A 143 10.65 -2.38 -3.51
CA SER A 143 10.82 -2.37 -2.06
C SER A 143 11.84 -3.42 -1.62
N TYR A 144 12.40 -3.27 -0.44
CA TYR A 144 13.33 -4.24 0.13
C TYR A 144 13.26 -4.23 1.65
N PHE A 145 13.57 -5.38 2.26
CA PHE A 145 13.76 -5.48 3.70
C PHE A 145 15.10 -4.87 4.09
N ASP A 146 15.11 -3.93 5.03
CA ASP A 146 16.35 -3.23 5.41
C ASP A 146 17.18 -4.01 6.44
N ARG A 147 17.65 -5.19 6.04
CA ARG A 147 18.54 -6.03 6.82
C ARG A 147 19.38 -6.99 5.96
N PRO A 148 20.50 -7.51 6.50
CA PRO A 148 21.28 -8.53 5.81
C PRO A 148 20.43 -9.76 5.44
N GLY A 149 20.46 -10.14 4.17
CA GLY A 149 19.67 -11.26 3.64
C GLY A 149 18.18 -10.96 3.46
N GLY A 150 17.78 -9.69 3.58
CA GLY A 150 16.43 -9.23 3.29
C GLY A 150 16.00 -9.50 1.86
N ALA A 151 14.71 -9.81 1.65
CA ALA A 151 14.18 -9.97 0.30
C ALA A 151 14.08 -8.61 -0.41
N HIS A 152 14.09 -8.65 -1.73
CA HIS A 152 13.76 -7.51 -2.57
C HIS A 152 12.44 -7.81 -3.27
N ALA A 153 11.55 -6.84 -3.39
CA ALA A 153 10.32 -6.98 -4.13
C ALA A 153 10.29 -5.97 -5.27
N VAL A 154 9.82 -6.42 -6.43
CA VAL A 154 9.48 -5.56 -7.56
C VAL A 154 8.04 -5.83 -7.92
N GLY A 155 7.24 -4.79 -8.08
CA GLY A 155 5.82 -4.96 -8.36
C GLY A 155 5.18 -3.84 -9.15
N SER A 156 4.00 -4.11 -9.66
CA SER A 156 3.12 -3.12 -10.27
C SER A 156 1.95 -2.85 -9.33
N ARG A 157 1.32 -1.68 -9.49
CA ARG A 157 0.05 -1.37 -8.84
C ARG A 157 -0.86 -0.62 -9.79
N LYS A 158 -2.15 -0.87 -9.69
CA LYS A 158 -3.21 -0.23 -10.45
C LYS A 158 -4.25 0.32 -9.48
N ILE A 159 -4.50 1.62 -9.52
CA ILE A 159 -5.60 2.23 -8.77
C ILE A 159 -6.92 1.61 -9.23
N LEU A 160 -7.75 1.25 -8.27
CA LEU A 160 -9.03 0.62 -8.52
C LEU A 160 -10.14 1.64 -8.68
N GLU A 161 -11.07 1.33 -9.58
CA GLU A 161 -12.26 2.12 -9.83
C GLU A 161 -13.50 1.23 -9.94
N GLY A 162 -14.69 1.83 -9.88
CA GLY A 162 -15.96 1.14 -10.11
C GLY A 162 -16.24 -0.01 -9.13
N LYS A 163 -16.80 -1.11 -9.67
CA LYS A 163 -17.25 -2.26 -8.86
C LYS A 163 -16.09 -2.95 -8.14
N GLU A 164 -14.97 -3.15 -8.83
CA GLU A 164 -13.81 -3.82 -8.25
C GLU A 164 -13.25 -3.06 -7.05
N CYS A 165 -13.18 -1.72 -7.15
CA CYS A 165 -12.84 -0.88 -6.01
C CYS A 165 -13.79 -1.11 -4.83
N SER A 166 -15.10 -1.03 -5.06
CA SER A 166 -16.08 -1.16 -3.98
C SER A 166 -16.01 -2.53 -3.29
N ASP A 167 -15.79 -3.59 -4.06
CA ASP A 167 -15.65 -4.94 -3.53
C ASP A 167 -14.34 -5.07 -2.72
N ALA A 168 -13.24 -4.54 -3.22
CA ALA A 168 -11.95 -4.57 -2.53
C ALA A 168 -11.99 -3.78 -1.21
N PHE A 169 -12.64 -2.60 -1.23
CA PHE A 169 -12.84 -1.78 -0.04
C PHE A 169 -13.62 -2.54 1.03
N LYS A 170 -14.73 -3.21 0.66
CA LYS A 170 -15.52 -4.01 1.59
C LYS A 170 -14.71 -5.15 2.19
N THR A 171 -13.94 -5.86 1.37
CA THR A 171 -13.10 -6.97 1.84
C THR A 171 -12.01 -6.47 2.80
N ILE A 172 -11.28 -5.41 2.45
CA ILE A 172 -10.24 -4.84 3.33
C ILE A 172 -10.84 -4.40 4.67
N LYS A 173 -11.98 -3.70 4.63
CA LYS A 173 -12.67 -3.27 5.84
C LYS A 173 -13.05 -4.47 6.71
N THR A 174 -13.59 -5.52 6.09
CA THR A 174 -13.95 -6.78 6.79
C THR A 174 -12.70 -7.42 7.41
N VAL A 175 -11.60 -7.53 6.67
CA VAL A 175 -10.32 -8.05 7.18
C VAL A 175 -9.86 -7.24 8.40
N ALA A 176 -9.86 -5.91 8.30
CA ALA A 176 -9.41 -5.05 9.39
C ALA A 176 -10.29 -5.20 10.64
N GLU A 177 -11.60 -5.27 10.48
CA GLU A 177 -12.57 -5.45 11.56
C GLU A 177 -12.47 -6.84 12.20
N GLU A 178 -12.48 -7.91 11.42
CA GLU A 178 -12.41 -9.29 11.91
C GLU A 178 -11.08 -9.59 12.62
N LYS A 179 -9.97 -9.03 12.12
CA LYS A 179 -8.64 -9.21 12.70
C LYS A 179 -8.28 -8.18 13.77
N ASN A 180 -9.20 -7.24 14.08
CA ASN A 180 -8.98 -6.16 15.04
C ASN A 180 -7.68 -5.39 14.78
N VAL A 181 -7.43 -5.02 13.53
CA VAL A 181 -6.18 -4.36 13.13
C VAL A 181 -6.08 -2.98 13.80
N PRO A 182 -4.98 -2.66 14.50
CA PRO A 182 -4.84 -1.41 15.27
C PRO A 182 -4.45 -0.24 14.36
N LEU A 183 -5.39 0.23 13.54
CA LEU A 183 -5.17 1.34 12.62
C LEU A 183 -5.34 2.69 13.32
N GLY A 184 -4.50 3.66 12.95
CA GLY A 184 -4.59 5.04 13.42
C GLY A 184 -5.63 5.88 12.67
N PHE A 185 -6.44 5.28 11.81
CA PHE A 185 -7.35 5.97 10.90
C PHE A 185 -8.68 5.23 10.72
N ASN A 186 -9.69 5.95 10.23
CA ASN A 186 -10.97 5.36 9.83
C ASN A 186 -10.99 5.09 8.32
N PHE A 187 -11.63 3.99 7.93
CA PHE A 187 -11.86 3.71 6.51
C PHE A 187 -12.89 4.66 5.91
N THR A 188 -12.49 5.43 4.88
CA THR A 188 -13.43 6.15 4.01
C THR A 188 -13.45 5.43 2.65
N ASN A 189 -14.61 5.35 2.01
CA ASN A 189 -14.74 4.63 0.74
C ASN A 189 -14.18 5.50 -0.41
N PRO A 190 -13.04 5.14 -1.05
CA PRO A 190 -12.48 5.93 -2.15
C PRO A 190 -13.22 5.67 -3.48
N CYS A 191 -14.12 4.69 -3.52
CA CYS A 191 -14.79 4.21 -4.72
C CYS A 191 -16.05 5.04 -4.98
N GLY A 192 -15.89 6.20 -5.63
CA GLY A 192 -17.04 7.07 -5.94
C GLY A 192 -16.70 8.43 -6.55
N GLY A 193 -15.43 8.86 -6.52
CA GLY A 193 -14.96 10.00 -7.28
C GLY A 193 -14.24 9.53 -8.53
N THR A 194 -14.54 10.10 -9.69
CA THR A 194 -13.47 10.34 -10.64
C THR A 194 -12.45 11.15 -9.88
N MET A 195 -11.34 10.54 -9.46
CA MET A 195 -10.16 11.34 -9.17
C MET A 195 -9.84 12.00 -10.50
N ASN A 196 -10.35 13.22 -10.70
CA ASN A 196 -9.71 14.16 -11.59
C ASN A 196 -8.31 14.30 -11.00
N MET A 197 -7.40 13.43 -11.44
CA MET A 197 -6.01 13.80 -11.63
C MET A 197 -6.02 14.87 -12.72
N GLY A 198 -6.63 16.02 -12.40
CA GLY A 198 -6.15 17.27 -12.94
C GLY A 198 -4.67 17.23 -12.66
N THR A 199 -3.91 17.54 -13.68
CA THR A 199 -2.50 17.90 -13.65
C THR A 199 -2.28 19.08 -12.70
N SER A 200 -2.64 18.90 -11.43
CA SER A 200 -2.10 19.66 -10.35
C SER A 200 -0.81 18.94 -10.04
N SER A 201 0.27 19.48 -10.60
CA SER A 201 1.52 19.58 -9.89
C SER A 201 1.25 20.26 -8.53
N GLN A 202 0.51 19.61 -7.63
CA GLN A 202 0.65 19.83 -6.22
C GLN A 202 2.05 19.32 -5.93
N LYS A 203 2.99 20.26 -6.01
CA LYS A 203 4.10 20.27 -5.07
C LYS A 203 3.49 19.95 -3.72
N ILE A 204 3.64 18.70 -3.28
CA ILE A 204 3.65 18.38 -1.87
C ILE A 204 4.79 19.27 -1.35
N LEU A 205 4.38 20.39 -0.76
CA LEU A 205 5.28 21.43 -0.32
C LEU A 205 5.75 21.00 1.08
N LEU A 206 7.01 20.55 1.08
CA LEU A 206 7.94 20.32 2.20
C LEU A 206 7.84 18.98 2.93
#